data_AF-A0A8T5LSV3-F1
#
_entry.id   AF-A0A8T5LSV3-F1
#
_cell.length_a   1.000
_cell.length_b   1.000
_cell.length_c   1.000
_cell.angle_alpha   90.00
_cell.angle_beta   90.00
_cell.angle_gamma   90.00
#
_symmetry.space_group_name_H-M   'P 1'
#
loop_
_entity.id
_entity.type
_entity.pdbx_description
1 polymer ?
#
loop_
_entity_poly.entity_id
_entity_poly.type
_entity_poly.pdbx_seq_one_letter_code
_entity_poly.pdbx_strand_id
1 'polypeptide(L)'
;MLQAKQIEKEYNELLVKKDKPIKENANVLSHLKWQKAVNDLALAKGLLKISTDSNIKDSLDYPDNTTFFDWVIVCSYYSIFHATQALLGIKKIKITSRLHHATMIAFAKQFIINQELEEELFLIYEDTETKAKELLEIFEEEKGKRGLFQYHRLSRNNLIPAKESINNAKIFLEAI
;
A
#
# COMPACT_ATOMS: atom_id res chain seq x y z
N MET A 1 -6.69 34.49 15.57
CA MET A 1 -7.96 33.91 15.07
C MET A 1 -8.33 34.37 13.65
N LEU A 2 -8.16 35.64 13.29
CA LEU A 2 -8.49 36.16 11.94
C LEU A 2 -7.61 35.58 10.81
N GLN A 3 -6.31 35.38 11.04
CA GLN A 3 -5.40 34.79 10.04
C GLN A 3 -5.73 33.32 9.69
N ALA A 4 -6.17 32.51 10.66
CA ALA A 4 -6.50 31.10 10.42
C ALA A 4 -7.72 30.96 9.51
N LYS A 5 -8.75 31.78 9.70
CA LYS A 5 -9.95 31.81 8.85
C LYS A 5 -9.65 32.31 7.43
N GLN A 6 -8.71 33.24 7.29
CA GLN A 6 -8.24 33.74 5.99
C GLN A 6 -7.53 32.62 5.20
N ILE A 7 -6.61 31.92 5.85
CA ILE A 7 -5.87 30.79 5.26
C ILE A 7 -6.81 29.64 4.89
N GLU A 8 -7.79 29.33 5.73
CA GLU A 8 -8.79 28.30 5.47
C GLU A 8 -9.68 28.65 4.26
N LYS A 9 -10.03 29.94 4.12
CA LYS A 9 -10.78 30.44 2.96
C LYS A 9 -9.97 30.36 1.67
N GLU A 10 -8.71 30.79 1.68
CA GLU A 10 -7.80 30.70 0.52
C GLU A 10 -7.55 29.23 0.11
N TYR A 11 -7.38 28.33 1.08
CA TYR A 11 -7.24 26.90 0.83
C TYR A 11 -8.50 26.31 0.17
N ASN A 12 -9.69 26.67 0.66
CA ASN A 12 -10.95 26.20 0.09
C ASN A 12 -11.20 26.76 -1.32
N GLU A 13 -10.83 28.02 -1.59
CA GLU A 13 -10.89 28.60 -2.93
C GLU A 13 -9.97 27.90 -3.93
N LEU A 14 -8.77 27.47 -3.49
CA LEU A 14 -7.86 26.64 -4.29
C LEU A 14 -8.40 25.23 -4.55
N LEU A 15 -9.14 24.64 -3.60
CA LEU A 15 -9.80 23.34 -3.79
C LEU A 15 -10.95 23.41 -4.79
N VAL A 16 -11.71 24.50 -4.79
CA VAL A 16 -12.84 24.73 -5.69
C VAL A 16 -12.37 25.06 -7.12
N LYS A 17 -11.21 25.71 -7.27
CA LYS A 17 -10.61 26.03 -8.57
C LYS A 17 -9.93 24.85 -9.28
N LYS A 18 -10.03 23.62 -8.76
CA LYS A 18 -9.46 22.45 -9.46
C LYS A 18 -10.13 22.27 -10.82
N ASP A 19 -9.31 22.30 -11.87
CA ASP A 19 -9.65 21.73 -13.17
C ASP A 19 -10.39 20.41 -12.98
N LYS A 20 -11.42 20.16 -13.81
CA LYS A 20 -12.13 18.89 -13.79
C LYS A 20 -11.08 17.77 -13.77
N PRO A 21 -11.04 16.92 -12.73
CA PRO A 21 -10.02 15.89 -12.64
C PRO A 21 -10.10 15.06 -13.91
N ILE A 22 -8.95 14.82 -14.54
CA ILE A 22 -8.86 13.93 -15.70
C ILE A 22 -9.50 12.61 -15.28
N LYS A 23 -10.66 12.30 -15.87
CA LYS A 23 -11.38 11.05 -15.60
C LYS A 23 -10.78 9.98 -16.50
N GLU A 24 -9.79 9.27 -15.96
CA GLU A 24 -9.24 8.11 -16.63
C GLU A 24 -10.24 6.94 -16.61
N ASN A 25 -10.13 6.07 -17.61
CA ASN A 25 -10.87 4.81 -17.68
C ASN A 25 -10.49 3.92 -16.48
N ALA A 26 -11.44 3.18 -15.91
CA ALA A 26 -11.21 2.24 -14.80
C ALA A 26 -10.07 1.25 -15.07
N ASN A 27 -9.94 0.74 -16.30
CA ASN A 27 -8.86 -0.18 -16.67
C ASN A 27 -7.48 0.50 -16.64
N VAL A 28 -7.39 1.75 -17.09
CA VAL A 28 -6.16 2.55 -17.04
C VAL A 28 -5.79 2.83 -15.58
N LEU A 29 -6.77 3.21 -14.76
CA LEU A 29 -6.56 3.44 -13.34
C LEU A 29 -6.08 2.16 -12.63
N SER A 30 -6.68 1.00 -12.91
CA SER A 30 -6.25 -0.29 -12.37
C SER A 30 -4.81 -0.61 -12.76
N HIS A 31 -4.45 -0.43 -14.03
CA HIS A 31 -3.09 -0.67 -14.49
C HIS A 31 -2.07 0.25 -13.79
N LEU A 32 -2.37 1.55 -13.66
CA LEU A 32 -1.52 2.49 -12.93
C LEU A 32 -1.37 2.10 -11.45
N LYS A 33 -2.43 1.58 -10.83
CA LYS A 33 -2.40 1.10 -9.44
C LYS A 33 -1.55 -0.15 -9.29
N TRP A 34 -1.64 -1.08 -10.22
CA TRP A 34 -0.75 -2.24 -10.26
C TRP A 34 0.72 -1.83 -10.41
N GLN A 35 1.03 -0.94 -11.35
CA GLN A 35 2.41 -0.46 -11.52
C GLN A 35 2.94 0.24 -10.26
N LYS A 36 2.09 1.00 -9.56
CA LYS A 36 2.44 1.57 -8.25
C LYS A 36 2.75 0.49 -7.22
N ALA A 37 1.94 -0.57 -7.15
CA ALA A 37 2.20 -1.67 -6.23
C ALA A 37 3.58 -2.31 -6.47
N VAL A 38 3.89 -2.64 -7.72
CA VAL A 38 5.19 -3.21 -8.11
C VAL A 38 6.35 -2.27 -7.75
N ASN A 39 6.19 -0.97 -8.04
CA ASN A 39 7.20 0.04 -7.73
C ASN A 39 7.39 0.22 -6.22
N ASP A 40 6.32 0.19 -5.43
CA ASP A 40 6.36 0.30 -3.97
C ASP A 40 7.10 -0.90 -3.35
N LEU A 41 6.88 -2.12 -3.84
CA LEU A 41 7.64 -3.30 -3.42
C LEU A 41 9.12 -3.21 -3.82
N ALA A 42 9.41 -2.73 -5.02
CA ALA A 42 10.79 -2.51 -5.47
C ALA A 42 11.51 -1.48 -4.59
N LEU A 43 10.83 -0.38 -4.26
CA LEU A 43 11.33 0.64 -3.35
C LEU A 43 11.58 0.08 -1.95
N ALA A 44 10.65 -0.72 -1.39
CA ALA A 44 10.83 -1.37 -0.10
C ALA A 44 12.09 -2.24 -0.07
N LYS A 45 12.33 -3.05 -1.11
CA LYS A 45 13.54 -3.87 -1.26
C LYS A 45 14.81 -3.00 -1.35
N GLY A 46 14.75 -1.91 -2.12
CA GLY A 46 15.86 -0.96 -2.24
C GLY A 46 16.23 -0.30 -0.91
N LEU A 47 15.22 0.18 -0.18
CA LEU A 47 15.39 0.80 1.14
C LEU A 47 15.95 -0.19 2.17
N LEU A 48 15.52 -1.46 2.13
CA LEU A 48 16.11 -2.51 2.97
C LEU A 48 17.60 -2.65 2.66
N LYS A 49 17.95 -2.75 1.37
CA LYS A 49 19.35 -2.91 0.94
C LYS A 49 20.22 -1.74 1.39
N ILE A 50 19.78 -0.50 1.16
CA ILE A 50 20.45 0.73 1.63
C ILE A 50 20.66 0.69 3.16
N SER A 51 19.69 0.15 3.90
CA SER A 51 19.74 0.11 5.36
C SER A 51 20.68 -0.97 5.92
N THR A 52 21.04 -1.98 5.13
CA THR A 52 21.80 -3.16 5.61
C THR A 52 23.16 -3.36 4.94
N ASP A 53 23.40 -2.74 3.79
CA ASP A 53 24.64 -2.92 3.02
C ASP A 53 25.58 -1.72 3.25
N SER A 54 26.70 -1.96 3.95
CA SER A 54 27.67 -0.90 4.27
C SER A 54 28.26 -0.25 3.03
N ASN A 55 28.54 -1.01 1.96
CA ASN A 55 29.13 -0.46 0.74
C ASN A 55 28.17 0.54 0.06
N ILE A 56 26.86 0.25 0.11
CA ILE A 56 25.85 1.18 -0.42
C ILE A 56 25.75 2.42 0.47
N LYS A 57 25.83 2.26 1.80
CA LYS A 57 25.84 3.41 2.72
C LYS A 57 27.04 4.31 2.48
N ASP A 58 28.23 3.74 2.38
CA ASP A 58 29.47 4.47 2.12
C ASP A 58 29.38 5.23 0.79
N SER A 59 28.85 4.59 -0.25
CA SER A 59 28.67 5.21 -1.58
C SER A 59 27.65 6.37 -1.58
N LEU A 60 26.75 6.41 -0.61
CA LEU A 60 25.71 7.43 -0.46
C LEU A 60 26.01 8.43 0.68
N ASP A 61 27.18 8.33 1.31
CA ASP A 61 27.59 9.14 2.47
C ASP A 61 26.59 9.05 3.65
N TYR A 62 26.08 7.84 3.90
CA TYR A 62 25.20 7.58 5.04
C TYR A 62 25.96 7.04 6.25
N PRO A 63 25.72 7.57 7.47
CA PRO A 63 26.24 6.97 8.69
C PRO A 63 25.81 5.51 8.85
N ASP A 64 26.68 4.67 9.43
CA ASP A 64 26.43 3.23 9.64
C ASP A 64 25.10 2.91 10.33
N ASN A 65 24.70 3.75 11.28
CA ASN A 65 23.48 3.59 12.06
C ASN A 65 22.20 4.10 11.34
N THR A 66 22.33 4.66 10.13
CA THR A 66 21.21 5.11 9.32
C THR A 66 20.44 3.91 8.81
N THR A 67 19.13 3.89 9.07
CA THR A 67 18.22 2.82 8.66
C THR A 67 16.88 3.40 8.22
N PHE A 68 16.26 2.77 7.24
CA PHE A 68 14.98 3.16 6.68
C PHE A 68 13.92 2.06 6.85
N PHE A 69 14.06 1.20 7.87
CA PHE A 69 13.16 0.05 8.09
C PHE A 69 11.70 0.46 8.25
N ASP A 70 11.41 1.67 8.73
CA ASP A 70 10.02 2.16 8.87
C ASP A 70 9.42 2.44 7.51
N TRP A 71 10.23 3.01 6.61
CA TRP A 71 9.85 3.23 5.22
C TRP A 71 9.75 1.93 4.43
N VAL A 72 10.54 0.89 4.78
CA VAL A 72 10.36 -0.46 4.21
C VAL A 72 8.97 -1.02 4.55
N ILE A 73 8.53 -0.87 5.81
CA ILE A 73 7.18 -1.30 6.25
C ILE A 73 6.10 -0.46 5.55
N VAL A 74 6.27 0.87 5.49
CA VAL A 74 5.32 1.77 4.83
C VAL A 74 5.18 1.45 3.33
N CYS A 75 6.29 1.28 2.61
CA CYS A 75 6.27 0.95 1.19
C CYS A 75 5.66 -0.44 0.94
N SER A 76 5.97 -1.43 1.78
CA SER A 76 5.35 -2.76 1.70
C SER A 76 3.83 -2.70 1.90
N TYR A 77 3.36 -1.92 2.88
CA TYR A 77 1.94 -1.67 3.08
C TYR A 77 1.29 -1.00 1.85
N TYR A 78 1.92 0.04 1.30
CA TYR A 78 1.39 0.73 0.12
C TYR A 78 1.40 -0.16 -1.13
N SER A 79 2.34 -1.09 -1.25
CA SER A 79 2.31 -2.13 -2.28
C SER A 79 1.02 -2.93 -2.23
N ILE A 80 0.68 -3.48 -1.05
CA ILE A 80 -0.56 -4.25 -0.83
C ILE A 80 -1.80 -3.39 -1.09
N PHE A 81 -1.81 -2.16 -0.55
CA PHE A 81 -2.91 -1.22 -0.72
C PHE A 81 -3.17 -0.89 -2.19
N HIS A 82 -2.13 -0.56 -2.96
CA HIS A 82 -2.25 -0.25 -4.38
C HIS A 82 -2.64 -1.47 -5.21
N ALA A 83 -2.14 -2.66 -4.88
CA ALA A 83 -2.53 -3.90 -5.55
C ALA A 83 -4.02 -4.21 -5.32
N THR A 84 -4.50 -4.01 -4.09
CA THR A 84 -5.93 -4.12 -3.75
C THR A 84 -6.78 -3.12 -4.54
N GLN A 85 -6.31 -1.88 -4.69
CA GLN A 85 -7.01 -0.87 -5.52
C GLN A 85 -7.05 -1.26 -7.00
N ALA A 86 -6.00 -1.89 -7.53
CA ALA A 86 -5.97 -2.39 -8.89
C ALA A 86 -7.03 -3.48 -9.09
N LEU A 87 -7.06 -4.46 -8.20
CA LEU A 87 -8.00 -5.58 -8.21
C LEU A 87 -9.46 -5.11 -8.14
N LEU A 88 -9.78 -4.24 -7.18
CA LEU A 88 -11.13 -3.67 -7.05
C LEU A 88 -11.53 -2.83 -8.27
N GLY A 89 -10.57 -2.13 -8.89
CA GLY A 89 -10.82 -1.37 -10.11
C GLY A 89 -11.16 -2.25 -11.32
N ILE A 90 -10.56 -3.45 -11.43
CA ILE A 90 -10.90 -4.44 -12.48
C ILE A 90 -12.37 -4.87 -12.33
N LYS A 91 -12.82 -5.08 -11.08
CA LYS A 91 -14.24 -5.34 -10.76
C LYS A 91 -15.12 -4.08 -10.82
N LYS A 92 -14.60 -2.95 -11.28
CA LYS A 92 -15.30 -1.65 -11.40
C LYS A 92 -15.87 -1.13 -10.08
N ILE A 93 -15.27 -1.50 -8.95
CA ILE A 93 -15.68 -1.07 -7.62
C ILE A 93 -15.04 0.26 -7.31
N LYS A 94 -15.89 1.27 -7.11
CA LYS A 94 -15.43 2.62 -6.82
C LYS A 94 -15.35 2.86 -5.31
N ILE A 95 -14.14 2.98 -4.79
CA ILE A 95 -13.91 3.49 -3.43
C ILE A 95 -13.72 5.00 -3.52
N THR A 96 -14.73 5.75 -3.09
CA THR A 96 -14.74 7.22 -3.15
C THR A 96 -14.00 7.88 -1.99
N SER A 97 -13.70 7.13 -0.93
CA SER A 97 -12.97 7.64 0.24
C SER A 97 -11.49 7.30 0.16
N ARG A 98 -10.62 8.23 0.57
CA ARG A 98 -9.17 7.99 0.74
C ARG A 98 -8.86 7.14 1.98
N LEU A 99 -9.87 6.48 2.56
CA LEU A 99 -9.73 5.78 3.82
C LEU A 99 -9.18 4.38 3.55
N HIS A 100 -7.99 4.12 4.09
CA HIS A 100 -7.32 2.83 4.08
C HIS A 100 -8.25 1.69 4.53
N HIS A 101 -9.07 1.95 5.56
CA HIS A 101 -10.04 0.98 6.07
C HIS A 101 -11.16 0.65 5.08
N ALA A 102 -11.62 1.62 4.28
CA ALA A 102 -12.67 1.39 3.29
C ALA A 102 -12.19 0.48 2.14
N THR A 103 -10.90 0.55 1.79
CA THR A 103 -10.31 -0.33 0.78
C THR A 103 -10.28 -1.78 1.25
N MET A 104 -9.95 -2.00 2.51
CA MET A 104 -9.94 -3.31 3.15
C MET A 104 -11.34 -3.92 3.29
N ILE A 105 -12.34 -3.12 3.71
CA ILE A 105 -13.75 -3.54 3.76
C ILE A 105 -14.25 -3.93 2.36
N ALA A 106 -13.92 -3.13 1.34
CA ALA A 106 -14.32 -3.42 -0.03
C ALA A 106 -13.70 -4.73 -0.54
N PHE A 107 -12.43 -5.00 -0.21
CA PHE A 107 -11.79 -6.29 -0.50
C PHE A 107 -12.53 -7.44 0.17
N ALA A 108 -12.74 -7.38 1.49
CA ALA A 108 -13.44 -8.42 2.23
C ALA A 108 -14.86 -8.67 1.69
N LYS A 109 -15.62 -7.60 1.44
CA LYS A 109 -16.97 -7.70 0.88
C LYS A 109 -16.97 -8.38 -0.48
N GLN A 110 -16.07 -7.96 -1.36
CA GLN A 110 -16.07 -8.44 -2.73
C GLN A 110 -15.58 -9.88 -2.87
N PHE A 111 -14.51 -10.21 -2.17
CA PHE A 111 -13.74 -11.43 -2.44
C PHE A 111 -13.97 -12.54 -1.42
N ILE A 112 -14.49 -12.20 -0.24
CA ILE A 112 -14.83 -13.19 0.81
C ILE A 112 -16.35 -13.32 0.92
N ILE A 113 -17.06 -12.21 1.14
CA ILE A 113 -18.51 -12.26 1.39
C ILE A 113 -19.29 -12.59 0.12
N ASN A 114 -18.97 -11.95 -1.00
CA ASN A 114 -19.68 -12.16 -2.26
C ASN A 114 -19.14 -13.36 -3.08
N GLN A 115 -18.02 -13.96 -2.68
CA GLN A 115 -17.36 -15.06 -3.40
C GLN A 115 -17.01 -14.74 -4.87
N GLU A 116 -16.86 -13.47 -5.25
CA GLU A 116 -16.65 -13.04 -6.64
C GLU A 116 -15.18 -13.14 -7.12
N LEU A 117 -14.39 -14.00 -6.48
CA LEU A 117 -12.98 -14.22 -6.83
C LEU A 117 -12.80 -15.04 -8.14
N GLU A 118 -13.87 -15.64 -8.68
CA GLU A 118 -13.78 -16.63 -9.77
C GLU A 118 -14.25 -16.01 -11.10
N GLU A 119 -13.47 -15.99 -12.19
CA GLU A 119 -12.96 -17.15 -12.95
C GLU A 119 -11.42 -17.25 -13.15
N GLU A 120 -10.64 -16.20 -12.87
CA GLU A 120 -9.19 -16.19 -13.19
C GLU A 120 -8.29 -16.78 -12.09
N LEU A 121 -8.71 -16.75 -10.82
CA LEU A 121 -7.96 -17.31 -9.67
C LEU A 121 -8.22 -18.80 -9.43
N PHE A 122 -9.32 -19.35 -9.92
CA PHE A 122 -9.67 -20.77 -9.82
C PHE A 122 -8.67 -21.68 -10.55
N LEU A 123 -7.97 -21.14 -11.55
CA LEU A 123 -6.94 -21.87 -12.30
C LEU A 123 -5.61 -22.02 -11.53
N ILE A 124 -5.42 -21.28 -10.42
CA ILE A 124 -4.14 -21.20 -9.70
C ILE A 124 -4.24 -21.77 -8.28
N TYR A 125 -5.40 -21.66 -7.61
CA TYR A 125 -5.57 -22.12 -6.22
C TYR A 125 -6.82 -23.00 -6.07
N GLU A 126 -6.68 -24.15 -5.39
CA GLU A 126 -7.76 -25.12 -5.14
C GLU A 126 -8.81 -24.62 -4.12
N ASP A 127 -8.53 -23.55 -3.36
CA ASP A 127 -9.44 -22.93 -2.38
C ASP A 127 -9.31 -21.40 -2.37
N THR A 128 -10.17 -20.75 -3.16
CA THR A 128 -10.20 -19.30 -3.40
C THR A 128 -10.63 -18.49 -2.18
N GLU A 129 -11.57 -19.01 -1.37
CA GLU A 129 -12.06 -18.33 -0.16
C GLU A 129 -11.00 -18.32 0.94
N THR A 130 -10.34 -19.46 1.17
CA THR A 130 -9.23 -19.54 2.15
C THR A 130 -8.09 -18.61 1.75
N LYS A 131 -7.75 -18.54 0.45
CA LYS A 131 -6.72 -17.61 -0.01
C LYS A 131 -7.11 -16.16 0.20
N ALA A 132 -8.36 -15.79 -0.08
CA ALA A 132 -8.86 -14.43 0.14
C ALA A 132 -8.80 -14.03 1.63
N LYS A 133 -9.08 -14.96 2.55
CA LYS A 133 -8.94 -14.74 4.00
C LYS A 133 -7.49 -14.52 4.41
N GLU A 134 -6.56 -15.34 3.93
CA GLU A 134 -5.12 -15.19 4.17
C GLU A 134 -4.62 -13.80 3.70
N LEU A 135 -5.05 -13.38 2.51
CA LEU A 135 -4.70 -12.06 1.96
C LEU A 135 -5.29 -10.91 2.80
N LEU A 136 -6.52 -11.06 3.31
CA LEU A 136 -7.11 -10.08 4.20
C LEU A 136 -6.34 -9.98 5.52
N GLU A 137 -5.95 -11.10 6.11
CA GLU A 137 -5.14 -11.14 7.34
C GLU A 137 -3.80 -10.42 7.14
N ILE A 138 -3.11 -10.70 6.03
CA ILE A 138 -1.88 -9.98 5.64
C ILE A 138 -2.14 -8.47 5.55
N PHE A 139 -3.23 -8.06 4.90
CA PHE A 139 -3.53 -6.65 4.71
C PHE A 139 -3.84 -5.94 6.04
N GLU A 140 -4.58 -6.59 6.94
CA GLU A 140 -4.86 -6.11 8.29
C GLU A 140 -3.58 -5.96 9.12
N GLU A 141 -2.73 -6.98 9.10
CA GLU A 141 -1.45 -7.01 9.80
C GLU A 141 -0.56 -5.84 9.35
N GLU A 142 -0.34 -5.68 8.04
CA GLU A 142 0.55 -4.66 7.49
C GLU A 142 0.03 -3.24 7.70
N LYS A 143 -1.30 -3.05 7.68
CA LYS A 143 -1.92 -1.78 8.09
C LYS A 143 -1.62 -1.47 9.55
N GLY A 144 -1.70 -2.47 10.43
CA GLY A 144 -1.34 -2.37 11.84
C GLY A 144 0.13 -2.02 12.06
N LYS A 145 1.04 -2.75 11.40
CA LYS A 145 2.48 -2.48 11.42
C LYS A 145 2.80 -1.05 10.99
N ARG A 146 2.23 -0.59 9.88
CA ARG A 146 2.43 0.79 9.39
C ARG A 146 2.01 1.83 10.42
N GLY A 147 0.91 1.60 11.15
CA GLY A 147 0.48 2.48 12.25
C GLY A 147 1.42 2.43 13.46
N LEU A 148 1.91 1.25 13.83
CA LEU A 148 2.75 1.08 15.02
C LEU A 148 4.19 1.56 14.80
N PHE A 149 4.84 1.07 13.75
CA PHE A 149 6.28 1.27 13.54
C PHE A 149 6.63 2.65 13.01
N GLN A 150 5.73 3.31 12.27
CA GLN A 150 5.97 4.66 11.76
C GLN A 150 5.94 5.73 12.87
N TYR A 151 5.13 5.56 13.91
CA TYR A 151 4.89 6.62 14.91
C TYR A 151 5.45 6.31 16.30
N HIS A 152 5.80 5.05 16.60
CA HIS A 152 6.07 4.64 17.99
C HIS A 152 7.37 3.87 18.21
N ARG A 153 8.21 3.62 17.18
CA ARG A 153 9.49 2.93 17.34
C ARG A 153 10.61 3.59 16.54
N LEU A 154 11.83 3.50 17.05
CA LEU A 154 13.03 3.93 16.30
C LEU A 154 13.30 2.96 15.14
N SER A 155 13.58 3.51 13.97
CA SER A 155 13.73 2.71 12.76
C SER A 155 14.71 1.56 12.88
N ARG A 156 15.88 1.80 13.49
CA ARG A 156 16.94 0.80 13.67
C ARG A 156 16.49 -0.50 14.38
N ASN A 157 15.38 -0.47 15.11
CA ASN A 157 14.85 -1.63 15.85
C ASN A 157 13.83 -2.45 15.04
N ASN A 158 13.59 -2.12 13.77
CA ASN A 158 12.48 -2.64 12.98
C ASN A 158 12.92 -3.54 11.81
N LEU A 159 14.16 -4.06 11.82
CA LEU A 159 14.68 -4.93 10.75
C LEU A 159 13.83 -6.17 10.51
N ILE A 160 13.43 -6.88 11.58
CA ILE A 160 12.63 -8.11 11.47
C ILE A 160 11.24 -7.79 10.88
N PRO A 161 10.45 -6.84 11.47
CA PRO A 161 9.20 -6.41 10.88
C PRO A 161 9.32 -5.95 9.42
N ALA A 162 10.39 -5.23 9.06
CA ALA A 162 10.61 -4.77 7.70
C ALA A 162 10.80 -5.92 6.69
N LYS A 163 11.52 -6.99 7.08
CA LYS A 163 11.69 -8.19 6.25
C LYS A 163 10.37 -8.94 6.09
N GLU A 164 9.61 -9.07 7.17
CA GLU A 164 8.27 -9.68 7.15
C GLU A 164 7.33 -8.90 6.23
N SER A 165 7.30 -7.57 6.34
CA SER A 165 6.48 -6.72 5.48
C SER A 165 6.80 -6.89 3.99
N ILE A 166 8.07 -7.01 3.61
CA ILE A 166 8.45 -7.32 2.22
C ILE A 166 7.93 -8.69 1.80
N ASN A 167 8.01 -9.70 2.68
CA ASN A 167 7.53 -11.04 2.37
C ASN A 167 6.01 -11.06 2.19
N ASN A 168 5.27 -10.43 3.10
CA ASN A 168 3.83 -10.26 3.04
C ASN A 168 3.40 -9.53 1.75
N ALA A 169 4.10 -8.46 1.38
CA ALA A 169 3.84 -7.76 0.13
C ALA A 169 4.12 -8.62 -1.11
N LYS A 170 5.15 -9.48 -1.10
CA LYS A 170 5.41 -10.43 -2.19
C LYS A 170 4.29 -11.47 -2.31
N ILE A 171 3.95 -12.14 -1.20
CA ILE A 171 2.87 -13.13 -1.16
C ILE A 171 1.58 -12.52 -1.69
N PHE A 172 1.28 -11.29 -1.27
CA PHE A 172 0.09 -10.60 -1.72
C PHE A 172 0.12 -10.32 -3.22
N LEU A 173 1.23 -9.78 -3.77
CA LEU A 173 1.34 -9.48 -5.20
C LEU A 173 1.41 -10.74 -6.09
N GLU A 174 1.93 -11.86 -5.59
CA GLU A 174 1.98 -13.12 -6.35
C GLU A 174 0.60 -13.80 -6.46
N ALA A 175 -0.33 -13.43 -5.57
CA ALA A 175 -1.67 -14.00 -5.50
C ALA A 175 -2.74 -13.21 -6.27
N ILE A 176 -2.38 -12.15 -7.01
CA ILE A 176 -3.29 -11.28 -7.79
C ILE A 176 -2.67 -10.91 -9.12
#